data_AF-G9NWH1-F1
#
_entry.id   AF-G9NWH1-F1
#
_cell.length_a   1.000
_cell.length_b   1.000
_cell.length_c   1.000
_cell.angle_alpha   90.00
_cell.angle_beta   90.00
_cell.angle_gamma   90.00
#
_symmetry.space_group_name_H-M   'P 1'
#
loop_
_entity.id
_entity.type
_entity.pdbx_description
1 polymer ?
#
loop_
_entity_poly.entity_id
_entity_poly.type
_entity_poly.pdbx_seq_one_letter_code
_entity_poly.pdbx_strand_id
1 'polypeptide(L)'
;MIRFIKFLLLGLPAFSSVVQAADCKSNAIQHKDVLGCTCQDHKDFCSTASPLCKTCKLEIKERKTTSPYPACVPGCTDNDAPCKSCGIWFSTLCIHIKDCLNGKACDASGPVKQNGPMVWVYLPGGDEPLITTTDPLPGILEMAEHPTIYKDAFNFAQDPKHFDPNSRALVLNSVRSRTMEQFHIHKCYRPTTGSPRALARLDHAKLVTGNKLQEILPRKPSEPRIWCMGVAKNQGPVTDFVQAIEELLHRGGKDYICPGLAGAAVIQDNNGRRWGCVTNNQQGPLPYFCAGHNH
;
A
#
# COMPACT_ATOMS: atom_id res chain seq x y z
N MET A 1 -73.85 -20.84 32.65
CA MET A 1 -72.76 -21.17 33.60
C MET A 1 -71.49 -21.33 32.78
N ILE A 2 -70.65 -20.30 32.76
CA ILE A 2 -69.53 -20.11 31.82
C ILE A 2 -68.26 -20.70 32.45
N ARG A 3 -67.56 -21.63 31.77
CA ARG A 3 -66.24 -22.12 32.17
C ARG A 3 -65.18 -21.60 31.21
N PHE A 4 -64.39 -20.65 31.68
CA PHE A 4 -63.17 -20.16 31.02
C PHE A 4 -62.03 -21.16 31.27
N ILE A 5 -61.46 -21.71 30.18
CA ILE A 5 -60.19 -22.43 30.21
C ILE A 5 -59.09 -21.37 30.03
N LYS A 6 -58.33 -21.09 31.10
CA LYS A 6 -57.13 -20.25 31.05
C LYS A 6 -55.98 -21.06 30.46
N PHE A 7 -55.55 -20.71 29.24
CA PHE A 7 -54.28 -21.14 28.69
C PHE A 7 -53.15 -20.42 29.43
N LEU A 8 -52.33 -21.18 30.17
CA LEU A 8 -51.08 -20.70 30.74
C LEU A 8 -49.97 -20.90 29.69
N LEU A 9 -49.80 -19.93 28.80
CA LEU A 9 -48.64 -19.87 27.90
C LEU A 9 -47.43 -19.43 28.73
N LEU A 10 -46.64 -20.41 29.18
CA LEU A 10 -45.30 -20.23 29.73
C LEU A 10 -44.41 -19.66 28.61
N GLY A 11 -44.27 -18.33 28.60
CA GLY A 11 -43.27 -17.64 27.78
C GLY A 11 -41.88 -17.95 28.31
N LEU A 12 -41.22 -18.94 27.72
CA LEU A 12 -39.78 -19.13 27.87
C LEU A 12 -39.08 -17.91 27.24
N PRO A 13 -38.18 -17.21 27.95
CA PRO A 13 -37.35 -16.19 27.32
C PRO A 13 -36.49 -16.92 26.27
N ALA A 14 -36.72 -16.60 24.99
CA ALA A 14 -35.84 -17.02 23.92
C ALA A 14 -34.49 -16.31 24.16
N PHE A 15 -33.57 -17.01 24.82
CA PHE A 15 -32.17 -16.62 24.87
C PHE A 15 -31.65 -16.66 23.43
N SER A 16 -31.75 -15.52 22.74
CA SER A 16 -31.06 -15.32 21.47
C SER A 16 -29.58 -15.31 21.78
N SER A 17 -28.93 -16.47 21.67
CA SER A 17 -27.48 -16.55 21.68
C SER A 17 -26.99 -15.71 20.50
N VAL A 18 -26.46 -14.52 20.81
CA VAL A 18 -25.78 -13.69 19.81
C VAL A 18 -24.52 -14.47 19.43
N VAL A 19 -24.59 -15.26 18.37
CA VAL A 19 -23.42 -15.91 17.79
C VAL A 19 -22.56 -14.77 17.25
N GLN A 20 -21.48 -14.45 17.96
CA GLN A 20 -20.51 -13.48 17.48
C GLN A 20 -19.94 -14.02 16.16
N ALA A 21 -20.08 -13.25 15.08
CA ALA A 21 -19.55 -13.64 13.79
C ALA A 21 -18.03 -13.83 13.91
N ALA A 22 -17.53 -14.94 13.35
CA ALA A 22 -16.09 -15.21 13.31
C ALA A 22 -15.35 -14.08 12.60
N ASP A 23 -14.08 -13.87 12.96
CA ASP A 23 -13.26 -12.86 12.33
C ASP A 23 -12.89 -13.23 10.88
N CYS A 24 -12.84 -12.22 10.02
CA CYS A 24 -12.43 -12.40 8.63
C CYS A 24 -10.96 -12.87 8.55
N LYS A 25 -10.74 -13.90 7.75
CA LYS A 25 -9.42 -14.45 7.42
C LYS A 25 -8.92 -13.92 6.08
N SER A 26 -7.63 -14.04 5.81
CA SER A 26 -7.00 -13.58 4.57
C SER A 26 -7.70 -14.12 3.33
N ASN A 27 -8.11 -15.40 3.36
CA ASN A 27 -8.84 -16.00 2.24
C ASN A 27 -10.19 -15.30 1.98
N ALA A 28 -10.92 -14.94 3.04
CA ALA A 28 -12.19 -14.21 2.92
C ALA A 28 -11.97 -12.81 2.34
N ILE A 29 -10.93 -12.09 2.77
CA ILE A 29 -10.61 -10.75 2.27
C ILE A 29 -10.20 -10.81 0.79
N GLN A 30 -9.31 -11.75 0.43
CA GLN A 30 -8.84 -11.92 -0.95
C GLN A 30 -10.00 -12.19 -1.93
N HIS A 31 -10.89 -13.09 -1.54
CA HIS A 31 -12.09 -13.45 -2.30
C HIS A 31 -13.24 -12.46 -2.10
N LYS A 32 -13.04 -11.36 -1.37
CA LYS A 32 -14.07 -10.35 -1.07
C LYS A 32 -15.32 -10.97 -0.42
N ASP A 33 -15.16 -12.08 0.31
CA ASP A 33 -16.21 -12.79 1.02
C ASP A 33 -16.27 -12.38 2.50
N VAL A 34 -16.53 -11.10 2.75
CA VAL A 34 -16.40 -10.48 4.10
C VAL A 34 -17.73 -10.15 4.76
N LEU A 35 -18.87 -10.45 4.11
CA LEU A 35 -20.19 -10.12 4.65
C LEU A 35 -20.54 -10.96 5.89
N GLY A 36 -20.11 -12.22 5.92
CA GLY A 36 -20.40 -13.18 7.01
C GLY A 36 -19.43 -13.16 8.19
N CYS A 37 -18.43 -12.27 8.17
CA CYS A 37 -17.39 -12.20 9.20
C CYS A 37 -17.17 -10.77 9.71
N THR A 38 -16.42 -10.68 10.81
CA THR A 38 -16.02 -9.41 11.44
C THR A 38 -14.65 -8.99 10.93
N CYS A 39 -14.55 -7.80 10.33
CA CYS A 39 -13.26 -7.20 10.02
C CYS A 39 -12.59 -6.77 11.33
N GLN A 40 -11.37 -7.21 11.56
CA GLN A 40 -10.73 -7.11 12.87
C GLN A 40 -10.21 -5.70 13.11
N ASP A 41 -10.39 -5.20 14.33
CA ASP A 41 -9.60 -4.06 14.81
C ASP A 41 -8.18 -4.52 15.11
N HIS A 42 -7.22 -3.63 14.88
CA HIS A 42 -5.82 -3.93 15.13
C HIS A 42 -5.36 -3.27 16.44
N LYS A 43 -4.51 -3.97 17.18
CA LYS A 43 -3.94 -3.48 18.43
C LYS A 43 -2.43 -3.29 18.28
N ASP A 44 -1.86 -2.41 19.11
CA ASP A 44 -0.41 -2.14 19.15
C ASP A 44 0.40 -3.27 19.84
N PHE A 45 -0.24 -4.40 20.19
CA PHE A 45 0.37 -5.42 21.07
C PHE A 45 1.25 -6.47 20.38
N CYS A 46 1.33 -6.48 19.04
CA CYS A 46 2.26 -7.41 18.40
C CYS A 46 3.70 -7.00 18.66
N SER A 47 4.50 -7.95 19.15
CA SER A 47 5.93 -7.74 19.35
C SER A 47 6.58 -7.37 18.02
N THR A 48 7.52 -6.43 18.06
CA THR A 48 8.52 -6.30 16.99
C THR A 48 9.07 -7.68 16.72
N ALA A 49 9.14 -8.08 15.45
CA ALA A 49 9.88 -9.27 15.08
C ALA A 49 11.23 -9.22 15.82
N SER A 50 11.64 -10.34 16.41
CA SER A 50 12.94 -10.49 17.07
C SER A 50 14.04 -9.73 16.28
N PRO A 51 15.05 -9.12 16.92
CA PRO A 51 16.12 -8.30 16.29
C PRO A 51 16.92 -8.97 15.15
N LEU A 52 16.52 -10.19 14.78
CA LEU A 52 16.99 -10.99 13.67
C LEU A 52 16.40 -10.58 12.31
N CYS A 53 15.27 -9.87 12.27
CA CYS A 53 14.68 -9.53 10.98
C CYS A 53 15.45 -8.40 10.28
N LYS A 54 16.19 -8.77 9.23
CA LYS A 54 17.09 -7.88 8.50
C LYS A 54 16.86 -7.94 7.00
N THR A 55 16.98 -6.79 6.35
CA THR A 55 17.16 -6.70 4.91
C THR A 55 18.33 -5.80 4.60
N CYS A 56 19.13 -6.10 3.59
CA CYS A 56 20.29 -5.27 3.23
C CYS A 56 21.28 -5.06 4.39
N LYS A 57 21.44 -6.05 5.28
CA LYS A 57 22.22 -5.97 6.54
C LYS A 57 21.70 -4.94 7.56
N LEU A 58 20.50 -4.42 7.36
CA LEU A 58 19.83 -3.45 8.21
C LEU A 58 18.61 -4.09 8.88
N GLU A 59 18.38 -3.76 10.13
CA GLU A 59 17.18 -4.17 10.87
C GLU A 59 15.91 -3.55 10.26
N ILE A 60 14.83 -4.34 10.19
CA ILE A 60 13.49 -3.87 9.83
C ILE A 60 12.73 -3.55 11.11
N LYS A 61 12.99 -2.36 11.67
CA LYS A 61 12.45 -1.93 12.98
C LYS A 61 10.93 -1.90 13.06
N GLU A 62 10.29 -1.55 11.94
CA GLU A 62 8.86 -1.29 11.89
C GLU A 62 8.01 -2.55 11.68
N ARG A 63 8.64 -3.71 11.43
CA ARG A 63 7.92 -4.96 11.24
C ARG A 63 7.46 -5.54 12.57
N LYS A 64 6.14 -5.54 12.78
CA LYS A 64 5.49 -6.08 14.00
C LYS A 64 4.49 -7.18 13.64
N THR A 65 4.92 -8.43 13.62
CA THR A 65 4.09 -9.61 13.27
C THR A 65 4.21 -10.69 14.35
N THR A 66 3.24 -11.59 14.44
CA THR A 66 3.22 -12.75 15.35
C THR A 66 4.05 -13.93 14.86
N SER A 67 4.48 -13.92 13.59
CA SER A 67 5.19 -15.06 12.99
C SER A 67 6.41 -15.50 13.84
N PRO A 68 6.46 -16.77 14.29
CA PRO A 68 7.52 -17.27 15.15
C PRO A 68 8.79 -17.54 14.33
N TYR A 69 9.96 -17.07 14.80
CA TYR A 69 11.32 -17.47 14.36
C TYR A 69 11.84 -16.91 13.01
N PRO A 70 13.18 -16.96 12.71
CA PRO A 70 13.98 -15.84 12.21
C PRO A 70 13.81 -15.47 10.73
N ALA A 71 12.89 -16.12 10.02
CA ALA A 71 12.56 -15.75 8.66
C ALA A 71 11.63 -14.52 8.71
N CYS A 72 12.06 -13.40 8.15
CA CYS A 72 11.17 -12.28 7.85
C CYS A 72 10.13 -12.71 6.81
N VAL A 73 9.15 -13.54 7.19
CA VAL A 73 8.09 -14.00 6.29
C VAL A 73 7.39 -12.75 5.76
N PRO A 74 7.41 -12.46 4.46
CA PRO A 74 6.81 -11.24 3.93
C PRO A 74 5.30 -11.28 4.08
N GLY A 75 4.68 -10.12 4.34
CA GLY A 75 3.23 -9.98 4.41
C GLY A 75 2.60 -10.38 5.73
N CYS A 76 1.27 -10.46 5.71
CA CYS A 76 0.42 -10.77 6.84
C CYS A 76 -0.19 -12.17 6.73
N THR A 77 -0.14 -12.93 7.82
CA THR A 77 -0.88 -14.19 7.97
C THR A 77 -2.11 -14.00 8.85
N ASP A 78 -2.98 -14.99 8.91
CA ASP A 78 -4.18 -14.96 9.78
C ASP A 78 -3.85 -14.80 11.27
N ASN A 79 -2.65 -15.20 11.70
CA ASN A 79 -2.19 -15.01 13.07
C ASN A 79 -1.79 -13.54 13.34
N ASP A 80 -1.45 -12.79 12.29
CA ASP A 80 -1.04 -11.39 12.37
C ASP A 80 -2.22 -10.42 12.34
N ALA A 81 -3.45 -10.92 12.23
CA ALA A 81 -4.64 -10.08 12.14
C ALA A 81 -4.82 -9.08 13.30
N PRO A 82 -4.45 -9.42 14.56
CA PRO A 82 -4.46 -8.45 15.65
C PRO A 82 -3.37 -7.37 15.55
N CYS A 83 -2.38 -7.52 14.66
CA CYS A 83 -1.22 -6.62 14.58
C CYS A 83 -1.54 -5.36 13.79
N LYS A 84 -1.15 -4.20 14.33
CA LYS A 84 -1.26 -2.91 13.61
C LYS A 84 -0.61 -2.92 12.24
N SER A 85 0.54 -3.58 12.07
CA SER A 85 1.23 -3.70 10.78
C SER A 85 0.37 -4.39 9.70
N CYS A 86 -0.64 -5.17 10.10
CA CYS A 86 -1.57 -5.85 9.22
C CYS A 86 -2.95 -5.17 9.15
N GLY A 87 -3.05 -3.97 9.73
CA GLY A 87 -4.29 -3.21 9.85
C GLY A 87 -4.90 -2.80 8.51
N ILE A 88 -4.07 -2.50 7.49
CA ILE A 88 -4.59 -2.22 6.15
C ILE A 88 -5.37 -3.43 5.62
N TRP A 89 -4.85 -4.64 5.77
CA TRP A 89 -5.45 -5.85 5.22
C TRP A 89 -6.70 -6.28 6.01
N PHE A 90 -6.54 -6.58 7.31
CA PHE A 90 -7.60 -7.17 8.13
C PHE A 90 -8.66 -6.17 8.63
N SER A 91 -8.36 -4.87 8.62
CA SER A 91 -9.26 -3.82 9.07
C SER A 91 -9.71 -2.94 7.91
N THR A 92 -8.86 -2.00 7.48
CA THR A 92 -9.27 -0.91 6.57
C THR A 92 -9.79 -1.41 5.22
N LEU A 93 -9.06 -2.31 4.57
CA LEU A 93 -9.46 -2.91 3.30
C LEU A 93 -10.68 -3.83 3.47
N CYS A 94 -10.67 -4.69 4.49
CA CYS A 94 -11.80 -5.57 4.79
C CYS A 94 -13.10 -4.78 4.97
N ILE A 95 -13.07 -3.71 5.78
CA ILE A 95 -14.21 -2.81 6.01
C ILE A 95 -14.63 -2.16 4.70
N HIS A 96 -13.68 -1.67 3.90
CA HIS A 96 -14.00 -1.03 2.63
C HIS A 96 -14.66 -2.01 1.64
N ILE A 97 -14.17 -3.24 1.51
CA ILE A 97 -14.80 -4.28 0.70
C ILE A 97 -16.23 -4.55 1.20
N LYS A 98 -16.42 -4.68 2.51
CA LYS A 98 -17.74 -4.91 3.12
C LYS A 98 -18.70 -3.77 2.80
N ASP A 99 -18.23 -2.53 2.87
CA ASP A 99 -19.00 -1.34 2.52
C ASP A 99 -19.39 -1.33 1.04
N CYS A 100 -18.45 -1.64 0.13
CA CYS A 100 -18.72 -1.77 -1.30
C CYS A 100 -19.81 -2.82 -1.60
N LEU A 101 -19.73 -4.00 -0.97
CA LEU A 101 -20.71 -5.08 -1.16
C LEU A 101 -22.09 -4.75 -0.62
N ASN A 102 -22.18 -3.88 0.39
CA ASN A 102 -23.44 -3.36 0.91
C ASN A 102 -23.99 -2.16 0.11
N GLY A 103 -23.42 -1.86 -1.07
CA GLY A 103 -23.90 -0.83 -1.97
C GLY A 103 -23.49 0.60 -1.60
N LYS A 104 -22.53 0.77 -0.67
CA LYS A 104 -21.91 2.09 -0.46
C LYS A 104 -20.97 2.44 -1.61
N ALA A 105 -20.64 3.72 -1.73
CA ALA A 105 -19.70 4.20 -2.74
C ALA A 105 -18.36 3.46 -2.61
N CYS A 106 -17.92 2.88 -3.72
CA CYS A 106 -16.72 2.06 -3.80
C CYS A 106 -15.82 2.64 -4.89
N ASP A 107 -14.57 2.92 -4.55
CA ASP A 107 -13.62 3.44 -5.51
C ASP A 107 -12.52 2.41 -5.77
N ALA A 108 -12.69 1.70 -6.88
CA ALA A 108 -11.87 0.56 -7.25
C ALA A 108 -11.67 0.49 -8.76
N SER A 109 -10.62 -0.22 -9.20
CA SER A 109 -10.31 -0.39 -10.63
C SER A 109 -11.34 -1.24 -11.39
N GLY A 110 -12.28 -1.86 -10.68
CA GLY A 110 -13.35 -2.67 -11.25
C GLY A 110 -14.40 -3.02 -10.19
N PRO A 111 -15.45 -3.78 -10.56
CA PRO A 111 -16.52 -4.15 -9.63
C PRO A 111 -16.00 -4.98 -8.46
N VAL A 112 -16.26 -4.53 -7.23
CA VAL A 112 -16.02 -5.33 -6.02
C VAL A 112 -17.18 -6.33 -5.87
N LYS A 113 -16.90 -7.60 -6.12
CA LYS A 113 -17.86 -8.72 -6.01
C LYS A 113 -17.22 -9.89 -5.27
N GLN A 114 -18.02 -10.61 -4.48
CA GLN A 114 -17.60 -11.89 -3.89
C GLN A 114 -17.08 -12.84 -4.97
N ASN A 115 -15.95 -13.48 -4.70
CA ASN A 115 -15.21 -14.36 -5.60
C ASN A 115 -14.85 -13.74 -6.96
N GLY A 116 -14.89 -12.41 -7.07
CA GLY A 116 -14.48 -11.67 -8.26
C GLY A 116 -12.95 -11.55 -8.38
N PRO A 117 -12.46 -11.04 -9.52
CA PRO A 117 -11.03 -10.83 -9.73
C PRO A 117 -10.42 -9.87 -8.70
N MET A 118 -9.09 -9.85 -8.66
CA MET A 118 -8.35 -8.80 -7.95
C MET A 118 -8.73 -7.42 -8.48
N VAL A 119 -8.87 -6.45 -7.58
CA VAL A 119 -9.05 -5.04 -7.92
C VAL A 119 -8.13 -4.17 -7.09
N TRP A 120 -7.68 -3.06 -7.68
CA TRP A 120 -7.08 -1.96 -6.94
C TRP A 120 -8.18 -1.18 -6.23
N VAL A 121 -7.90 -0.72 -5.02
CA VAL A 121 -8.87 -0.05 -4.15
C VAL A 121 -8.26 1.25 -3.67
N TYR A 122 -9.00 2.34 -3.81
CA TYR A 122 -8.70 3.61 -3.17
C TYR A 122 -9.35 3.63 -1.78
N LEU A 123 -8.52 3.65 -0.75
CA LEU A 123 -8.94 3.75 0.65
C LEU A 123 -8.93 5.23 1.06
N PRO A 124 -10.10 5.88 1.21
CA PRO A 124 -10.15 7.24 1.72
C PRO A 124 -9.68 7.25 3.18
N GLY A 125 -8.81 8.19 3.54
CA GLY A 125 -8.27 8.29 4.89
C GLY A 125 -7.65 9.66 5.14
N GLY A 126 -8.43 10.58 5.70
CA GLY A 126 -7.97 11.92 6.13
C GLY A 126 -6.99 12.58 5.15
N ASP A 127 -5.83 12.97 5.69
CA ASP A 127 -4.79 13.70 4.96
C ASP A 127 -3.89 12.82 4.09
N GLU A 128 -3.89 11.50 4.30
CA GLU A 128 -3.07 10.52 3.56
C GLU A 128 -3.91 9.32 3.07
N PRO A 129 -4.72 9.49 2.01
CA PRO A 129 -5.39 8.38 1.37
C PRO A 129 -4.39 7.36 0.81
N LEU A 130 -4.82 6.09 0.75
CA LEU A 130 -3.98 4.98 0.32
C LEU A 130 -4.59 4.30 -0.91
N ILE A 131 -3.75 3.79 -1.82
CA ILE A 131 -4.17 2.81 -2.83
C ILE A 131 -3.60 1.45 -2.45
N THR A 132 -4.44 0.42 -2.40
CA THR A 132 -4.04 -0.97 -2.15
C THR A 132 -4.74 -1.93 -3.13
N THR A 133 -4.62 -3.23 -2.93
CA THR A 133 -5.25 -4.28 -3.74
C THR A 133 -5.96 -5.30 -2.87
N THR A 134 -6.97 -5.98 -3.42
CA THR A 134 -7.61 -7.16 -2.80
C THR A 134 -6.78 -8.43 -2.92
N ASP A 135 -5.57 -8.41 -3.47
CA ASP A 135 -4.64 -9.53 -3.39
C ASP A 135 -3.73 -9.42 -2.15
N PRO A 136 -3.29 -10.55 -1.56
CA PRO A 136 -2.30 -10.55 -0.49
C PRO A 136 -0.93 -10.22 -1.09
N LEU A 137 -0.63 -8.93 -1.13
CA LEU A 137 0.57 -8.38 -1.75
C LEU A 137 1.33 -7.59 -0.69
N PRO A 138 2.48 -8.05 -0.18
CA PRO A 138 3.18 -7.36 0.91
C PRO A 138 3.75 -5.99 0.53
N GLY A 139 4.25 -5.82 -0.70
CA GLY A 139 4.76 -4.54 -1.16
C GLY A 139 5.52 -4.58 -2.48
N ILE A 140 6.53 -3.73 -2.60
CA ILE A 140 7.21 -3.44 -3.87
C ILE A 140 7.95 -4.64 -4.47
N LEU A 141 8.51 -5.54 -3.64
CA LEU A 141 9.28 -6.69 -4.14
C LEU A 141 8.35 -7.70 -4.81
N GLU A 142 7.29 -8.08 -4.10
CA GLU A 142 6.31 -9.03 -4.59
C GLU A 142 5.52 -8.45 -5.77
N MET A 143 5.33 -7.12 -5.80
CA MET A 143 4.77 -6.43 -6.96
C MET A 143 5.69 -6.57 -8.18
N ALA A 144 7.00 -6.35 -7.99
CA ALA A 144 7.99 -6.40 -9.04
C ALA A 144 8.26 -7.82 -9.55
N GLU A 145 8.06 -8.86 -8.72
CA GLU A 145 8.16 -10.26 -9.15
C GLU A 145 7.02 -10.67 -10.10
N HIS A 146 5.89 -9.95 -10.07
CA HIS A 146 4.71 -10.22 -10.89
C HIS A 146 4.24 -8.97 -11.65
N PRO A 147 5.08 -8.36 -12.50
CA PRO A 147 4.81 -7.05 -13.06
C PRO A 147 3.64 -7.08 -14.04
N THR A 148 3.34 -8.22 -14.68
CA THR A 148 2.20 -8.37 -15.58
C THR A 148 0.86 -8.34 -14.86
N ILE A 149 0.82 -8.86 -13.62
CA ILE A 149 -0.37 -8.87 -12.75
C ILE A 149 -0.58 -7.48 -12.15
N TYR A 150 0.51 -6.85 -11.69
CA TYR A 150 0.43 -5.61 -10.92
C TYR A 150 0.78 -4.32 -11.67
N LYS A 151 0.99 -4.39 -12.99
CA LYS A 151 1.35 -3.23 -13.85
C LYS A 151 0.48 -2.00 -13.63
N ASP A 152 -0.79 -2.21 -13.30
CA ASP A 152 -1.79 -1.14 -13.20
C ASP A 152 -1.82 -0.47 -11.82
N ALA A 153 -0.98 -0.88 -10.86
CA ALA A 153 -0.92 -0.29 -9.52
C ALA A 153 -0.75 1.23 -9.57
N PHE A 154 0.30 1.69 -10.26
CA PHE A 154 0.59 3.10 -10.43
C PHE A 154 -0.29 3.78 -11.48
N ASN A 155 -0.86 3.02 -12.43
CA ASN A 155 -1.82 3.58 -13.40
C ASN A 155 -3.11 3.99 -12.69
N PHE A 156 -3.67 3.10 -11.87
CA PHE A 156 -4.86 3.37 -11.06
C PHE A 156 -4.60 4.48 -10.02
N ALA A 157 -3.43 4.47 -9.38
CA ALA A 157 -3.05 5.50 -8.43
C ALA A 157 -2.92 6.90 -9.08
N GLN A 158 -2.57 6.98 -10.37
CA GLN A 158 -2.44 8.22 -11.13
C GLN A 158 -3.75 8.68 -11.80
N ASP A 159 -4.85 7.96 -11.63
CA ASP A 159 -6.16 8.36 -12.17
C ASP A 159 -6.52 9.78 -11.67
N PRO A 160 -7.00 10.69 -12.54
CA PRO A 160 -7.36 12.06 -12.15
C PRO A 160 -8.37 12.16 -11.00
N LYS A 161 -9.18 11.12 -10.74
CA LYS A 161 -10.07 11.04 -9.57
C LYS A 161 -9.30 10.94 -8.26
N HIS A 162 -8.13 10.29 -8.29
CA HIS A 162 -7.34 10.01 -7.09
C HIS A 162 -6.16 10.96 -6.95
N PHE A 163 -5.59 11.46 -8.05
CA PHE A 163 -4.30 12.13 -8.08
C PHE A 163 -4.34 13.47 -8.83
N ASP A 164 -4.07 14.56 -8.09
CA ASP A 164 -3.73 15.85 -8.68
C ASP A 164 -2.20 15.98 -8.79
N PRO A 165 -1.63 15.95 -10.00
CA PRO A 165 -0.18 16.00 -10.18
C PRO A 165 0.45 17.34 -9.74
N ASN A 166 -0.31 18.41 -9.64
CA ASN A 166 0.22 19.72 -9.26
C ASN A 166 0.45 19.85 -7.74
N SER A 167 -0.30 19.11 -6.94
CA SER A 167 -0.26 19.21 -5.47
C SER A 167 0.15 17.92 -4.77
N ARG A 168 0.09 16.76 -5.45
CA ARG A 168 0.31 15.45 -4.84
C ARG A 168 1.51 14.72 -5.42
N ALA A 169 2.01 13.80 -4.61
CA ALA A 169 2.92 12.74 -5.01
C ALA A 169 2.32 11.40 -4.57
N LEU A 170 2.73 10.33 -5.26
CA LEU A 170 2.39 8.95 -4.95
C LEU A 170 3.65 8.26 -4.46
N VAL A 171 3.59 7.51 -3.36
CA VAL A 171 4.78 6.93 -2.74
C VAL A 171 4.51 5.51 -2.24
N LEU A 172 5.37 4.57 -2.60
CA LEU A 172 5.38 3.19 -2.11
C LEU A 172 6.65 2.95 -1.30
N ASN A 173 6.50 2.71 0.00
CA ASN A 173 7.63 2.47 0.90
C ASN A 173 8.40 1.18 0.57
N SER A 174 9.66 1.15 0.97
CA SER A 174 10.50 -0.04 0.85
C SER A 174 10.15 -1.06 1.94
N VAL A 175 10.62 -2.30 1.78
CA VAL A 175 10.50 -3.33 2.82
C VAL A 175 11.05 -2.85 4.16
N ARG A 176 12.17 -2.10 4.13
CA ARG A 176 12.78 -1.59 5.35
C ARG A 176 11.97 -0.46 6.01
N SER A 177 11.36 0.43 5.22
CA SER A 177 10.73 1.64 5.74
C SER A 177 9.21 1.54 5.93
N ARG A 178 8.57 0.49 5.41
CA ARG A 178 7.13 0.28 5.58
C ARG A 178 6.80 -0.12 7.02
N THR A 179 5.70 0.43 7.53
CA THR A 179 5.14 0.07 8.84
C THR A 179 3.97 -0.91 8.71
N MET A 180 3.42 -1.04 7.51
CA MET A 180 2.34 -1.97 7.19
C MET A 180 2.80 -3.02 6.17
N GLU A 181 2.38 -4.26 6.38
CA GLU A 181 2.76 -5.47 5.64
C GLU A 181 1.71 -5.85 4.58
N GLN A 182 1.08 -4.84 4.00
CA GLN A 182 0.23 -4.92 2.82
C GLN A 182 0.65 -3.79 1.89
N PHE A 183 0.64 -4.03 0.58
CA PHE A 183 0.97 -3.05 -0.44
C PHE A 183 0.08 -1.83 -0.29
N HIS A 184 0.69 -0.65 -0.18
CA HIS A 184 -0.05 0.60 -0.17
C HIS A 184 0.79 1.72 -0.79
N ILE A 185 0.18 2.42 -1.75
CA ILE A 185 0.72 3.67 -2.28
C ILE A 185 0.09 4.79 -1.47
N HIS A 186 0.93 5.56 -0.78
CA HIS A 186 0.55 6.80 -0.12
C HIS A 186 0.26 7.87 -1.17
N LYS A 187 -0.85 8.59 -0.99
CA LYS A 187 -1.06 9.89 -1.64
C LYS A 187 -0.74 11.01 -0.67
N CYS A 188 0.40 11.65 -0.86
CA CYS A 188 0.87 12.72 0.00
C CYS A 188 0.92 14.05 -0.76
N TYR A 189 1.04 15.16 -0.05
CA TYR A 189 1.39 16.43 -0.69
C TYR A 189 2.81 16.36 -1.25
N ARG A 190 3.03 16.87 -2.47
CA ARG A 190 4.38 16.94 -3.04
C ARG A 190 5.21 18.05 -2.37
N PRO A 191 6.55 17.94 -2.35
CA PRO A 191 7.46 19.00 -1.93
C PRO A 191 7.13 20.35 -2.59
N THR A 192 7.41 21.45 -1.88
CA THR A 192 7.18 22.81 -2.37
C THR A 192 8.49 23.46 -2.77
N THR A 193 8.45 24.59 -3.49
CA THR A 193 9.67 25.34 -3.86
C THR A 193 10.48 25.81 -2.64
N GLY A 194 9.84 26.01 -1.48
CA GLY A 194 10.53 26.35 -0.22
C GLY A 194 11.23 25.17 0.45
N SER A 195 10.80 23.93 0.18
CA SER A 195 11.47 22.70 0.61
C SER A 195 11.46 21.70 -0.56
N PRO A 196 12.30 21.94 -1.60
CA PRO A 196 12.10 21.31 -2.90
C PRO A 196 12.46 19.82 -2.94
N ARG A 197 13.36 19.34 -2.08
CA ARG A 197 13.70 17.91 -1.92
C ARG A 197 13.92 17.22 -3.28
N ALA A 198 13.12 16.22 -3.65
CA ALA A 198 13.18 15.58 -4.97
C ALA A 198 13.02 16.55 -6.15
N LEU A 199 12.13 17.55 -6.03
CA LEU A 199 11.89 18.54 -7.09
C LEU A 199 13.16 19.32 -7.42
N ALA A 200 13.98 19.63 -6.42
CA ALA A 200 15.23 20.35 -6.62
C ALA A 200 16.06 19.68 -7.70
N ARG A 201 16.12 18.34 -7.70
CA ARG A 201 16.89 17.54 -8.65
C ARG A 201 16.13 17.31 -9.96
N LEU A 202 14.86 16.92 -9.88
CA LEU A 202 14.05 16.57 -11.05
C LEU A 202 13.84 17.76 -11.99
N ASP A 203 13.66 18.97 -11.47
CA ASP A 203 13.44 20.19 -12.27
C ASP A 203 14.55 20.46 -13.29
N HIS A 204 15.78 20.03 -13.02
CA HIS A 204 16.92 20.24 -13.92
C HIS A 204 17.45 18.94 -14.53
N ALA A 205 16.84 17.80 -14.22
CA ALA A 205 17.22 16.53 -14.82
C ALA A 205 16.84 16.49 -16.30
N LYS A 206 17.68 15.87 -17.13
CA LYS A 206 17.30 15.52 -18.50
C LYS A 206 16.15 14.51 -18.44
N LEU A 207 15.07 14.76 -19.19
CA LEU A 207 13.94 13.85 -19.24
C LEU A 207 14.39 12.49 -19.79
N VAL A 208 14.07 11.42 -19.05
CA VAL A 208 14.33 10.04 -19.41
C VAL A 208 13.02 9.43 -19.88
N THR A 209 12.84 9.31 -21.20
CA THR A 209 11.65 8.69 -21.79
C THR A 209 11.91 7.22 -22.14
N GLY A 210 10.85 6.41 -22.18
CA GLY A 210 10.93 4.96 -22.42
C GLY A 210 10.61 4.13 -21.20
N ASN A 211 10.90 2.82 -21.25
CA ASN A 211 10.51 1.82 -20.23
C ASN A 211 11.63 1.47 -19.25
N LYS A 212 12.69 2.28 -19.17
CA LYS A 212 13.87 2.00 -18.32
C LYS A 212 14.14 3.13 -17.35
N LEU A 213 14.37 2.77 -16.10
CA LEU A 213 14.85 3.70 -15.09
C LEU A 213 16.34 4.00 -15.32
N GLN A 214 16.67 5.30 -15.38
CA GLN A 214 18.05 5.77 -15.45
C GLN A 214 18.39 6.55 -14.17
N GLU A 215 19.60 6.35 -13.66
CA GLU A 215 20.08 7.11 -12.51
C GLU A 215 20.16 8.59 -12.87
N ILE A 216 19.42 9.42 -12.14
CA ILE A 216 19.73 10.84 -12.07
C ILE A 216 20.82 10.93 -11.00
N LEU A 217 21.88 11.72 -11.15
CA LEU A 217 22.95 11.77 -10.14
C LEU A 217 22.56 12.68 -8.96
N PRO A 218 22.96 12.34 -7.71
CA PRO A 218 22.71 13.20 -6.56
C PRO A 218 23.53 14.49 -6.68
N ARG A 219 22.99 15.61 -6.18
CA ARG A 219 23.70 16.90 -6.20
C ARG A 219 24.64 17.07 -5.02
N LYS A 220 24.36 16.37 -3.93
CA LYS A 220 25.11 16.39 -2.67
C LYS A 220 25.21 14.97 -2.12
N PRO A 221 26.27 14.64 -1.37
CA PRO A 221 26.44 13.31 -0.79
C PRO A 221 25.29 12.84 0.12
N SER A 222 24.54 13.78 0.71
CA SER A 222 23.39 13.49 1.57
C SER A 222 22.10 13.17 0.81
N GLU A 223 22.05 13.40 -0.50
CA GLU A 223 20.86 13.06 -1.29
C GLU A 223 20.84 11.57 -1.63
N PRO A 224 19.66 10.92 -1.54
CA PRO A 224 19.56 9.51 -1.90
C PRO A 224 19.78 9.31 -3.41
N ARG A 225 20.24 8.12 -3.81
CA ARG A 225 20.27 7.75 -5.22
C ARG A 225 18.83 7.55 -5.70
N ILE A 226 18.53 8.04 -6.91
CA ILE A 226 17.23 7.82 -7.54
C ILE A 226 17.41 7.41 -9.00
N TRP A 227 16.58 6.48 -9.44
CA TRP A 227 16.50 6.06 -10.83
C TRP A 227 15.11 6.39 -11.32
N CYS A 228 15.01 7.18 -12.39
CA CYS A 228 13.74 7.69 -12.85
C CYS A 228 13.52 7.42 -14.34
N MET A 229 12.24 7.29 -14.69
CA MET A 229 11.69 7.46 -16.02
C MET A 229 10.63 8.55 -15.95
N GLY A 230 10.28 9.15 -17.07
CA GLY A 230 9.30 10.21 -17.09
C GLY A 230 8.63 10.40 -18.43
N VAL A 231 7.56 11.16 -18.38
CA VAL A 231 6.77 11.58 -19.52
C VAL A 231 6.75 13.10 -19.57
N ALA A 232 6.74 13.64 -20.78
CA ALA A 232 6.73 15.08 -20.97
C ALA A 232 5.41 15.70 -20.50
N LYS A 233 5.39 17.02 -20.36
CA LYS A 233 4.20 17.77 -19.97
C LYS A 233 3.02 17.42 -20.88
N ASN A 234 1.86 17.21 -20.27
CA ASN A 234 0.60 16.86 -20.93
C ASN A 234 0.62 15.54 -21.71
N GLN A 235 1.57 14.63 -21.47
CA GLN A 235 1.62 13.30 -22.11
C GLN A 235 0.95 12.19 -21.28
N GLY A 236 0.22 12.54 -20.22
CA GLY A 236 -0.52 11.58 -19.40
C GLY A 236 0.30 10.98 -18.24
N PRO A 237 -0.08 9.79 -17.74
CA PRO A 237 0.59 9.13 -16.64
C PRO A 237 1.92 8.48 -17.04
N VAL A 238 2.76 8.19 -16.04
CA VAL A 238 3.92 7.32 -16.23
C VAL A 238 3.40 5.88 -16.27
N THR A 239 3.44 5.25 -17.45
CA THR A 239 3.08 3.84 -17.67
C THR A 239 4.30 2.94 -17.59
N ASP A 240 4.10 1.62 -17.54
CA ASP A 240 5.15 0.59 -17.52
C ASP A 240 6.16 0.70 -16.36
N PHE A 241 5.81 1.47 -15.33
CA PHE A 241 6.71 1.77 -14.22
C PHE A 241 7.00 0.53 -13.38
N VAL A 242 6.03 -0.37 -13.20
CA VAL A 242 6.21 -1.63 -12.46
C VAL A 242 7.22 -2.55 -13.15
N GLN A 243 7.14 -2.66 -14.48
CA GLN A 243 8.12 -3.39 -15.29
C GLN A 243 9.50 -2.75 -15.18
N ALA A 244 9.57 -1.42 -15.18
CA ALA A 244 10.84 -0.71 -15.04
C ALA A 244 11.48 -0.89 -13.64
N ILE A 245 10.65 -1.05 -12.58
CA ILE A 245 11.10 -1.40 -11.23
C ILE A 245 11.67 -2.83 -11.22
N GLU A 246 10.96 -3.79 -11.82
CA GLU A 246 11.42 -5.18 -11.96
C GLU A 246 12.77 -5.25 -12.66
N GLU A 247 12.92 -4.60 -13.82
CA GLU A 247 14.19 -4.53 -14.54
C GLU A 247 15.32 -3.96 -13.66
N LEU A 248 15.04 -2.89 -12.91
CA LEU A 248 16.04 -2.25 -12.05
C LEU A 248 16.46 -3.17 -10.88
N LEU A 249 15.53 -3.90 -10.27
CA LEU A 249 15.82 -4.81 -9.16
C LEU A 249 16.68 -6.00 -9.59
N HIS A 250 16.55 -6.44 -10.84
CA HIS A 250 17.38 -7.48 -11.44
C HIS A 250 18.67 -6.94 -12.07
N ARG A 251 18.86 -5.60 -12.11
CA ARG A 251 20.04 -4.98 -12.70
C ARG A 251 21.25 -5.13 -11.76
N GLY A 252 22.33 -5.70 -12.28
CA GLY A 252 23.61 -5.81 -11.58
C GLY A 252 24.54 -4.60 -11.79
N GLY A 253 25.78 -4.73 -11.32
CA GLY A 253 26.85 -3.76 -11.57
C GLY A 253 26.66 -2.43 -10.84
N LYS A 254 26.98 -1.31 -11.52
CA LYS A 254 26.93 0.05 -10.93
C LYS A 254 25.53 0.52 -10.51
N ASP A 255 24.51 -0.08 -11.11
CA ASP A 255 23.11 0.24 -10.85
C ASP A 255 22.48 -0.68 -9.80
N TYR A 256 23.25 -1.60 -9.22
CA TYR A 256 22.75 -2.49 -8.19
C TYR A 256 22.13 -1.71 -7.03
N ILE A 257 20.87 -2.03 -6.74
CA ILE A 257 20.15 -1.58 -5.56
C ILE A 257 19.89 -2.77 -4.66
N CYS A 258 20.04 -2.60 -3.36
CA CYS A 258 19.59 -3.65 -2.46
C CYS A 258 18.05 -3.67 -2.44
N PRO A 259 17.39 -4.79 -2.80
CA PRO A 259 15.93 -4.82 -3.00
C PRO A 259 15.14 -4.32 -1.78
N GLY A 260 15.53 -4.70 -0.57
CA GLY A 260 14.81 -4.28 0.64
C GLY A 260 14.87 -2.78 0.96
N LEU A 261 15.73 -2.03 0.28
CA LEU A 261 15.79 -0.56 0.35
C LEU A 261 15.05 0.13 -0.80
N ALA A 262 14.62 -0.62 -1.82
CA ALA A 262 13.91 -0.06 -2.96
C ALA A 262 12.54 0.46 -2.52
N GLY A 263 12.31 1.76 -2.69
CA GLY A 263 10.99 2.37 -2.60
C GLY A 263 10.69 3.14 -3.89
N ALA A 264 9.42 3.33 -4.20
CA ALA A 264 9.00 3.96 -5.45
C ALA A 264 8.19 5.23 -5.21
N ALA A 265 8.20 6.14 -6.17
CA ALA A 265 7.39 7.34 -6.15
C ALA A 265 6.98 7.77 -7.55
N VAL A 266 5.81 8.40 -7.66
CA VAL A 266 5.40 9.19 -8.84
C VAL A 266 5.16 10.63 -8.42
N ILE A 267 5.75 11.58 -9.15
CA ILE A 267 5.67 13.01 -8.85
C ILE A 267 5.71 13.82 -10.15
N GLN A 268 5.01 14.95 -10.19
CA GLN A 268 5.20 15.94 -11.26
C GLN A 268 6.20 17.00 -10.79
N ASP A 269 7.11 17.38 -11.67
CA ASP A 269 8.07 18.45 -11.40
C ASP A 269 7.47 19.85 -11.67
N ASN A 270 8.25 20.92 -11.49
CA ASN A 270 7.80 22.29 -11.74
C ASN A 270 7.69 22.63 -13.24
N ASN A 271 8.28 21.82 -14.12
CA ASN A 271 8.16 21.94 -15.57
C ASN A 271 6.94 21.17 -16.12
N GLY A 272 6.14 20.56 -15.25
CA GLY A 272 4.97 19.77 -15.64
C GLY A 272 5.30 18.37 -16.17
N ARG A 273 6.56 17.92 -16.07
CA ARG A 273 6.95 16.55 -16.44
C ARG A 273 6.63 15.62 -15.29
N ARG A 274 6.09 14.44 -15.60
CA ARG A 274 5.77 13.44 -14.59
C ARG A 274 6.87 12.38 -14.56
N TRP A 275 7.29 12.02 -13.36
CA TRP A 275 8.40 11.11 -13.10
C TRP A 275 7.93 9.93 -12.28
N GLY A 276 8.31 8.71 -12.69
CA GLY A 276 8.29 7.52 -11.86
C GLY A 276 9.73 7.22 -11.44
N CYS A 277 9.99 7.21 -10.13
CA CYS A 277 11.33 7.10 -9.57
C CYS A 277 11.42 5.99 -8.52
N VAL A 278 12.53 5.25 -8.53
CA VAL A 278 12.94 4.35 -7.45
C VAL A 278 14.05 5.02 -6.64
N THR A 279 14.01 4.87 -5.32
CA THR A 279 15.08 5.27 -4.38
C THR A 279 15.57 4.06 -3.61
N ASN A 280 16.82 4.10 -3.15
CA ASN A 280 17.42 3.06 -2.31
C ASN A 280 17.72 3.54 -0.88
N ASN A 281 17.01 4.57 -0.42
CA ASN A 281 17.27 5.19 0.87
C ASN A 281 16.78 4.37 2.06
N GLN A 282 17.49 4.43 3.19
CA GLN A 282 17.10 3.72 4.41
C GLN A 282 15.78 4.23 5.01
N GLN A 283 15.54 5.53 4.96
CA GLN A 283 14.29 6.14 5.45
C GLN A 283 13.12 5.96 4.46
N GLY A 284 13.36 5.31 3.32
CA GLY A 284 12.37 5.17 2.27
C GLY A 284 12.13 6.45 1.46
N PRO A 285 11.13 6.41 0.57
CA PRO A 285 10.79 7.52 -0.34
C PRO A 285 9.99 8.66 0.30
N LEU A 286 9.18 8.41 1.33
CA LEU A 286 8.29 9.43 1.91
C LEU A 286 9.03 10.73 2.27
N PRO A 287 10.16 10.71 3.00
CA PRO A 287 10.85 11.95 3.35
C PRO A 287 11.42 12.71 2.14
N TYR A 288 11.65 12.07 1.00
CA TYR A 288 12.22 12.75 -0.17
C TYR A 288 11.15 13.25 -1.15
N PHE A 289 10.04 12.51 -1.28
CA PHE A 289 9.00 12.75 -2.28
C PHE A 289 7.71 13.36 -1.74
N CYS A 290 7.55 13.50 -0.42
CA CYS A 290 6.39 14.11 0.21
C CYS A 290 6.77 15.36 1.03
N ALA A 291 5.88 16.34 1.09
CA ALA A 291 5.96 17.46 2.02
C ALA A 291 5.53 17.03 3.43
N GLY A 292 5.99 17.74 4.47
CA GLY A 292 5.56 17.52 5.86
C GLY A 292 6.20 16.34 6.59
N HIS A 293 6.85 15.41 5.89
CA HIS A 293 7.63 14.35 6.54
C HIS A 293 9.04 14.87 6.86
N ASN A 294 9.44 14.96 8.12
CA ASN A 294 10.80 15.39 8.47
C ASN A 294 11.81 14.25 8.30
N HIS A 295 13.05 14.62 7.98
CA HIS A 295 14.22 13.73 7.96
C HIS A 295 14.80 13.57 9.36
#